data_AF-A0A4Y2M4I9-F1
#
_entry.id   AF-A0A4Y2M4I9-F1
#
_cell.length_a   1.000
_cell.length_b   1.000
_cell.length_c   1.000
_cell.angle_alpha   90.00
_cell.angle_beta   90.00
_cell.angle_gamma   90.00
#
_symmetry.space_group_name_H-M   'P 1'
#
loop_
_entity.id
_entity.type
_entity.pdbx_description
1 polymer ?
#
loop_
_entity_poly.entity_id
_entity_poly.type
_entity_poly.pdbx_seq_one_letter_code
_entity_poly.pdbx_strand_id
1 'polypeptide(L)'
;MLPRKEDSYDRVVLNSVSQGMKNEASKALDFIKEHSNILKWNDKGEILIGNELISKTNIADLFNIIFTHNKKKTNVAGIQEFLAALNLMNMPKHYVKNNYLTAKNVKSKAQWMKY
;
A
#
# COMPACT_ATOMS: atom_id res chain seq x y z
N MET A 1 5.96 -16.03 -23.86
CA MET A 1 5.28 -14.96 -23.12
C MET A 1 6.22 -14.46 -22.04
N LEU A 2 6.74 -13.24 -22.17
CA LEU A 2 7.54 -12.62 -21.12
C LEU A 2 6.59 -12.18 -20.00
N PRO A 3 6.88 -12.44 -18.71
CA PRO A 3 6.09 -11.87 -17.63
C PRO A 3 6.11 -10.35 -17.79
N ARG A 4 4.92 -9.72 -17.75
CA ARG A 4 4.82 -8.26 -17.84
C ARG A 4 5.62 -7.69 -16.68
N LYS A 5 6.45 -6.68 -16.91
CA LYS A 5 7.36 -6.09 -15.89
C LYS A 5 6.67 -5.74 -14.55
N GLU A 6 5.36 -5.50 -14.57
CA GLU A 6 4.51 -5.31 -13.39
C GLU A 6 4.55 -6.52 -12.42
N ASP A 7 4.66 -7.75 -12.92
CA ASP A 7 4.68 -8.98 -12.11
C ASP A 7 5.93 -9.12 -11.21
N SER A 8 6.98 -8.31 -11.43
CA SER A 8 8.25 -8.48 -10.70
C SER A 8 8.21 -7.89 -9.29
N TYR A 9 7.61 -6.71 -9.12
CA TYR A 9 7.59 -6.03 -7.81
C TYR A 9 6.43 -6.52 -6.94
N ASP A 10 5.36 -7.05 -7.54
CA ASP A 10 4.28 -7.71 -6.80
C ASP A 10 4.79 -8.88 -5.96
N ARG A 11 5.71 -9.67 -6.53
CA ARG A 11 6.34 -10.77 -5.79
C ARG A 11 7.15 -10.26 -4.61
N VAL A 12 7.80 -9.10 -4.74
CA VAL A 12 8.52 -8.46 -3.63
C VAL A 12 7.54 -8.05 -2.54
N VAL A 13 6.41 -7.45 -2.91
CA VAL A 13 5.34 -7.06 -1.98
C VAL A 13 4.72 -8.27 -1.28
N LEU A 14 4.40 -9.34 -2.00
CA LEU A 14 3.84 -10.56 -1.41
C LEU A 14 4.86 -11.38 -0.61
N ASN A 15 6.15 -11.25 -0.90
CA ASN A 15 7.20 -11.90 -0.12
C ASN A 15 7.61 -11.08 1.12
N SER A 16 7.19 -9.83 1.25
CA SER A 16 7.46 -9.03 2.45
C SER A 16 6.55 -9.43 3.63
N VAL A 17 5.39 -10.03 3.35
CA VAL A 17 4.44 -10.53 4.36
C VAL A 17 4.78 -11.95 4.81
N SER A 18 4.33 -12.32 6.01
CA SER A 18 4.51 -13.66 6.56
C SER A 18 3.73 -14.72 5.77
N GLN A 19 4.24 -15.96 5.72
CA GLN A 19 3.67 -17.05 4.93
C GLN A 19 2.19 -17.31 5.24
N GLY A 20 1.79 -17.23 6.52
CA GLY A 20 0.39 -17.43 6.95
C GLY A 20 -0.58 -16.34 6.48
N MET A 21 -0.09 -15.18 6.04
CA MET A 21 -0.90 -14.05 5.59
C MET A 21 -0.92 -13.89 4.07
N LYS A 22 -0.16 -14.69 3.32
CA LYS A 22 -0.02 -14.55 1.86
C LYS A 22 -1.34 -14.58 1.09
N ASN A 23 -2.30 -15.40 1.52
CA ASN A 23 -3.60 -15.48 0.86
C ASN A 23 -4.43 -14.19 1.04
N GLU A 24 -4.44 -13.62 2.24
CA GLU A 24 -5.13 -12.33 2.49
C GLU A 24 -4.37 -11.18 1.84
N ALA A 25 -3.03 -11.21 1.90
CA ALA A 25 -2.15 -10.26 1.25
C ALA A 25 -2.32 -10.24 -0.27
N SER A 26 -2.50 -11.39 -0.92
CA SER A 26 -2.82 -11.45 -2.35
C SER A 26 -4.13 -10.72 -2.65
N LYS A 27 -5.20 -11.01 -1.91
CA LYS A 27 -6.51 -10.36 -2.11
C LYS A 27 -6.45 -8.85 -1.85
N ALA A 28 -5.72 -8.43 -0.83
CA ALA A 28 -5.50 -7.01 -0.54
C ALA A 28 -4.70 -6.32 -1.66
N LEU A 29 -3.68 -6.98 -2.22
CA LEU A 29 -2.88 -6.46 -3.32
C LEU A 29 -3.73 -6.33 -4.59
N ASP A 30 -4.52 -7.35 -4.90
CA ASP A 30 -5.44 -7.35 -6.04
C ASP A 30 -6.45 -6.20 -5.92
N PHE A 31 -7.03 -5.99 -4.72
CA PHE A 31 -7.93 -4.87 -4.46
C PHE A 31 -7.26 -3.50 -4.69
N ILE A 32 -6.01 -3.31 -4.25
CA ILE A 32 -5.28 -2.06 -4.48
C ILE A 32 -5.07 -1.84 -5.98
N LYS A 33 -4.75 -2.89 -6.74
CA LYS A 33 -4.56 -2.82 -8.19
C LYS A 33 -5.83 -2.49 -8.96
N GLU A 34 -6.97 -3.03 -8.54
CA GLU A 34 -8.29 -2.64 -9.07
C GLU A 34 -8.57 -1.13 -8.88
N HIS A 35 -7.94 -0.52 -7.87
CA HIS A 35 -8.00 0.91 -7.56
C HIS A 35 -6.70 1.65 -7.91
N SER A 36 -6.00 1.22 -8.97
CA SER A 36 -4.72 1.81 -9.42
C SER A 36 -4.81 3.27 -9.87
N ASN A 37 -6.02 3.79 -10.10
CA ASN A 37 -6.28 5.22 -10.28
C ASN A 37 -6.08 6.04 -9.00
N ILE A 38 -6.17 5.41 -7.82
CA ILE A 38 -5.96 6.03 -6.52
C ILE A 38 -4.54 5.76 -6.03
N LEU A 39 -4.06 4.51 -6.07
CA LEU A 39 -2.76 4.13 -5.54
C LEU A 39 -2.08 3.14 -6.48
N LYS A 40 -0.88 3.51 -6.94
CA LYS A 40 0.04 2.65 -7.69
C LYS A 40 1.47 2.89 -7.19
N TRP A 41 2.45 2.21 -7.76
CA TRP A 41 3.86 2.43 -7.43
C TRP A 41 4.73 2.30 -8.67
N ASN A 42 5.91 2.90 -8.63
CA ASN A 42 6.91 2.77 -9.69
C ASN A 42 7.76 1.49 -9.51
N ASP A 43 8.72 1.30 -10.41
CA ASP A 43 9.67 0.18 -10.41
C ASP A 43 10.66 0.20 -9.23
N LYS A 44 10.76 1.31 -8.49
CA LYS A 44 11.53 1.45 -7.25
C LYS A 44 10.71 1.13 -6.00
N GLY A 45 9.41 0.86 -6.16
CA GLY A 45 8.49 0.65 -5.06
C GLY A 45 8.01 1.94 -4.40
N GLU A 46 8.29 3.12 -4.95
CA GLU A 46 7.75 4.38 -4.42
C GLU A 46 6.27 4.50 -4.81
N ILE A 47 5.42 4.91 -3.86
CA ILE A 47 3.99 5.04 -4.10
C ILE A 47 3.66 6.32 -4.87
N LEU A 48 2.71 6.20 -5.80
CA LEU A 48 2.04 7.29 -6.49
C LEU A 48 0.57 7.23 -6.10
N ILE A 49 0.06 8.33 -5.56
CA ILE A 49 -1.35 8.43 -5.21
C ILE A 49 -1.97 9.57 -6.01
N GLY A 50 -3.01 9.26 -6.79
CA GLY A 50 -3.43 10.11 -7.91
C GLY A 50 -2.23 10.37 -8.83
N ASN A 51 -1.82 11.65 -8.93
CA ASN A 51 -0.67 12.09 -9.71
C ASN A 51 0.54 12.54 -8.87
N GLU A 52 0.50 12.36 -7.55
CA GLU A 52 1.59 12.75 -6.66
C GLU A 52 2.51 11.56 -6.34
N LEU A 53 3.80 11.68 -6.67
CA LEU A 53 4.83 10.73 -6.27
C LEU A 53 5.29 11.02 -4.85
N ILE A 54 5.16 10.04 -3.96
CA ILE A 54 5.69 10.12 -2.59
C ILE A 54 7.06 9.45 -2.57
N SER A 55 8.09 10.26 -2.79
CA SER A 55 9.49 9.80 -2.85
C SER A 55 9.97 9.16 -1.54
N LYS A 56 10.99 8.31 -1.63
CA LYS A 56 11.62 7.62 -0.47
C LYS A 56 10.67 6.69 0.28
N THR A 57 9.62 6.23 -0.38
CA THR A 57 8.71 5.20 0.14
C THR A 57 9.06 3.85 -0.45
N ASN A 58 8.61 2.78 0.22
CA ASN A 58 8.70 1.43 -0.31
C ASN A 58 7.37 0.70 -0.05
N ILE A 59 6.65 0.37 -1.12
CA ILE A 59 5.37 -0.32 -1.05
C ILE A 59 5.47 -1.68 -0.35
N ALA A 60 6.60 -2.39 -0.44
CA ALA A 60 6.75 -3.67 0.24
C ALA A 60 6.79 -3.50 1.78
N ASP A 61 7.41 -2.44 2.27
CA ASP A 61 7.44 -2.10 3.69
C ASP A 61 6.08 -1.59 4.17
N LEU A 62 5.46 -0.69 3.40
CA LEU A 62 4.12 -0.15 3.64
C LEU A 62 3.04 -1.24 3.59
N PHE A 63 3.20 -2.25 2.77
CA PHE A 63 2.28 -3.36 2.69
C PHE A 63 2.51 -4.35 3.84
N ASN A 64 3.75 -4.66 4.17
CA ASN A 64 4.05 -5.53 5.31
C ASN A 64 3.52 -4.97 6.64
N ILE A 65 3.59 -3.64 6.82
CA ILE A 65 3.20 -2.98 8.07
C ILE A 65 1.72 -3.19 8.41
N ILE A 66 0.83 -3.30 7.40
CA ILE A 66 -0.61 -3.48 7.61
C ILE A 66 -0.96 -4.92 7.99
N PHE A 67 -0.08 -5.89 7.66
CA PHE A 67 -0.19 -7.30 8.05
C PHE A 67 0.60 -7.66 9.32
N THR A 68 1.37 -6.73 9.88
CA THR A 68 2.22 -7.00 11.04
C THR A 68 1.59 -6.52 12.34
N HIS A 69 1.59 -7.34 13.39
CA HIS A 69 1.11 -6.95 14.73
C HIS A 69 2.22 -6.34 15.60
N ASN A 70 3.01 -5.39 15.07
CA ASN A 70 4.17 -4.84 15.78
C ASN A 70 4.11 -3.31 15.87
N LYS A 71 3.91 -2.82 17.10
CA LYS A 71 3.89 -1.39 17.44
C LYS A 71 5.20 -0.65 17.13
N LYS A 72 6.35 -1.33 17.16
CA LYS A 72 7.67 -0.72 16.92
C LYS A 72 7.98 -0.47 15.44
N LYS A 73 7.21 -1.09 14.54
CA LYS A 73 7.42 -0.98 13.08
C LYS A 73 6.56 0.08 12.41
N THR A 74 5.83 0.92 13.15
CA THR A 74 4.89 1.91 12.60
C THR A 74 5.54 3.13 11.93
N ASN A 75 6.86 3.32 12.10
CA ASN A 75 7.59 4.45 11.52
C ASN A 75 8.17 4.11 10.15
N VAL A 76 7.30 3.97 9.14
CA VAL A 76 7.67 3.78 7.74
C VAL A 76 7.38 5.07 6.97
N ALA A 77 8.30 5.48 6.10
CA ALA A 77 8.10 6.65 5.26
C ALA A 77 6.84 6.49 4.39
N GLY A 78 5.99 7.52 4.34
CA GLY A 78 4.75 7.50 3.57
C GLY A 78 3.60 6.71 4.21
N ILE A 79 3.71 6.27 5.48
CA ILE A 79 2.66 5.45 6.10
C ILE A 79 1.32 6.19 6.22
N GLN A 80 1.33 7.49 6.49
CA GLN A 80 0.10 8.26 6.66
C GLN A 80 -0.59 8.49 5.31
N GLU A 81 0.20 8.76 4.28
CA GLU A 81 -0.18 8.86 2.88
C GLU A 81 -0.78 7.56 2.37
N PHE A 82 -0.10 6.43 2.64
CA PHE A 82 -0.57 5.11 2.28
C PHE A 82 -1.91 4.75 2.97
N LEU A 83 -2.02 4.98 4.28
CA LEU A 83 -3.27 4.74 5.00
C LEU A 83 -4.40 5.67 4.52
N ALA A 84 -4.10 6.93 4.19
CA ALA A 84 -5.06 7.83 3.60
C ALA A 84 -5.54 7.29 2.24
N ALA A 85 -4.65 6.81 1.38
CA ALA A 85 -5.02 6.20 0.11
C ALA A 85 -5.89 4.94 0.28
N LEU A 86 -5.58 4.06 1.23
CA LEU A 86 -6.42 2.90 1.56
C LEU A 86 -7.84 3.32 2.00
N ASN A 87 -7.95 4.40 2.78
CA ASN A 87 -9.27 4.95 3.15
C ASN A 87 -10.01 5.53 1.92
N LEU A 88 -9.29 6.20 1.01
CA LEU A 88 -9.88 6.80 -0.20
C LEU A 88 -10.47 5.75 -1.16
N MET A 89 -9.87 4.56 -1.23
CA MET A 89 -10.37 3.42 -2.00
C MET A 89 -11.40 2.56 -1.24
N ASN A 90 -11.80 2.95 -0.03
CA ASN A 90 -12.69 2.16 0.84
C ASN A 90 -12.17 0.74 1.10
N MET A 91 -10.86 0.60 1.33
CA MET A 91 -10.22 -0.69 1.63
C MET A 91 -10.95 -1.40 2.79
N PRO A 92 -11.35 -2.67 2.62
CA PRO A 92 -11.96 -3.42 3.69
C PRO A 92 -11.06 -3.52 4.93
N LYS A 93 -11.59 -3.11 6.09
CA LYS A 93 -10.82 -3.02 7.35
C LYS A 93 -10.16 -4.33 7.76
N HIS A 94 -10.72 -5.48 7.37
CA HIS A 94 -10.16 -6.79 7.70
C HIS A 94 -8.82 -7.10 7.03
N TYR A 95 -8.42 -6.33 6.00
CA TYR A 95 -7.09 -6.42 5.39
C TYR A 95 -6.01 -5.69 6.20
N VAL A 96 -6.39 -4.70 7.01
CA VAL A 96 -5.47 -3.97 7.89
C VAL A 96 -5.48 -4.65 9.27
N LYS A 97 -4.60 -5.62 9.47
CA LYS A 97 -4.48 -6.40 10.71
C LYS A 97 -3.74 -5.66 11.83
N ASN A 98 -2.95 -4.65 11.47
CA ASN A 98 -2.19 -3.87 12.44
C ASN A 98 -3.06 -2.82 13.15
N ASN A 99 -3.59 -3.19 14.31
CA ASN A 99 -4.44 -2.33 15.14
C ASN A 99 -3.73 -1.10 15.73
N TYR A 100 -2.40 -0.99 15.60
CA TYR A 100 -1.65 0.20 16.05
C TYR A 100 -1.57 1.29 14.97
N LEU A 101 -2.01 1.00 13.74
CA LEU A 101 -2.06 1.98 12.68
C LEU A 101 -3.28 2.86 12.83
N THR A 102 -3.03 4.16 12.99
CA THR A 102 -4.06 5.19 12.95
C THR A 102 -3.83 6.05 11.73
N ALA A 103 -4.79 6.07 10.81
CA ALA A 103 -4.77 6.96 9.67
C ALA A 103 -5.04 8.40 10.16
N LYS A 104 -4.08 9.29 9.95
CA LYS A 104 -4.30 10.74 10.10
C LYS A 104 -4.74 11.31 8.77
N ASN A 105 -5.52 12.38 8.84
CA ASN A 105 -5.95 13.09 7.64
C ASN A 105 -4.79 13.96 7.15
N VAL A 106 -4.01 13.46 6.19
CA VAL A 106 -2.84 14.18 5.66
C VAL A 106 -3.26 15.17 4.57
N LYS A 107 -4.18 14.75 3.71
CA LYS A 107 -4.69 15.48 2.54
C LYS A 107 -6.03 14.85 2.11
N SER A 108 -6.99 15.66 1.69
CA SER A 108 -8.32 15.22 1.23
C SER A 108 -8.30 14.63 -0.17
N LYS A 109 -9.32 13.81 -0.53
CA LYS A 109 -9.47 13.21 -1.87
C LYS A 109 -9.28 14.23 -3.01
N ALA A 110 -9.88 15.41 -2.86
CA ALA A 110 -9.82 16.48 -3.86
C ALA A 110 -8.40 17.03 -4.08
N GLN A 111 -7.51 16.91 -3.09
CA GLN A 111 -6.12 17.37 -3.19
C GLN A 111 -5.24 16.37 -3.93
N TRP A 112 -5.44 15.06 -3.75
CA TRP A 112 -4.66 14.02 -4.43
C TRP A 112 -5.13 13.77 -5.86
N MET A 113 -6.44 13.89 -6.09
CA MET A 113 -7.08 13.64 -7.39
C MET A 113 -7.14 14.89 -8.26
N LYS A 114 -6.28 15.88 -8.00
CA LYS A 114 -6.30 17.15 -8.72
C LYS A 114 -5.51 17.02 -10.03
N TYR A 115 -6.23 17.15 -11.14
CA TYR A 115 -5.83 17.04 -12.55
C TYR A 115 -5.47 15.63 -13.01
#